data_AF-A0A0J7NFI3-F1
#
_entry.id   AF-A0A0J7NFI3-F1
#
_cell.length_a   1.000
_cell.length_b   1.000
_cell.length_c   1.000
_cell.angle_alpha   90.00
_cell.angle_beta   90.00
_cell.angle_gamma   90.00
#
_symmetry.space_group_name_H-M   'P 1'
#
loop_
_entity.id
_entity.type
_entity.pdbx_description
1 polymer ?
#
loop_
_entity_poly.entity_id
_entity_poly.type
_entity_poly.pdbx_seq_one_letter_code
_entity_poly.pdbx_strand_id
1 'polypeptide(L)'
;MEATMSSMTDDDNIYIDDGLDGFPAFGFRPGSEVKQPHILYLPEKLPAEFTLVAIFKPTSFRTSYLFAVLNPFETVVQLGIRISDGPGSNQNISLVYTNSDEHSRSEEVAKFTVPKLTKKWSKIVIKVSATDVTFYLNCHEMARQRVIRIPQELVFDTASTLYIAQAGPHIQERYE
;
A
#
# COMPACT_ATOMS: atom_id res chain seq x y z
N MET A 1 5.38 19.16 -21.26
CA MET A 1 4.21 19.03 -20.37
C MET A 1 4.75 18.70 -19.00
N GLU A 2 5.02 19.72 -18.19
CA GLU A 2 5.27 19.53 -16.76
C GLU A 2 3.94 19.12 -16.13
N ALA A 3 3.88 17.92 -15.57
CA ALA A 3 2.80 17.58 -14.67
C ALA A 3 2.96 18.51 -13.46
N THR A 4 1.98 19.39 -13.26
CA THR A 4 1.89 20.27 -12.11
C THR A 4 1.92 19.43 -10.83
N MET A 5 3.07 19.43 -10.18
CA MET A 5 3.35 18.85 -8.85
C MET A 5 2.68 19.67 -7.73
N SER A 6 1.59 20.38 -8.04
CA SER A 6 1.07 21.50 -7.24
C SER A 6 -0.04 21.13 -6.27
N SER A 7 -0.34 19.85 -6.05
CA SER A 7 -1.38 19.43 -5.09
C SER A 7 -0.85 18.61 -3.92
N MET A 8 0.46 18.33 -3.83
CA MET A 8 1.05 17.57 -2.72
C MET A 8 1.65 18.46 -1.63
N THR A 9 1.77 19.77 -1.86
CA THR A 9 2.50 20.69 -0.97
C THR A 9 1.61 21.65 -0.18
N ASP A 10 0.29 21.60 -0.34
CA ASP A 10 -0.66 22.50 0.35
C ASP A 10 -1.23 21.88 1.63
N ASP A 11 -0.67 20.74 2.06
CA ASP A 11 -1.05 20.05 3.28
C ASP A 11 0.08 20.20 4.32
N ASP A 12 -0.18 20.98 5.37
CA ASP A 12 0.74 21.21 6.50
C ASP A 12 1.11 19.91 7.26
N ASN A 13 0.42 18.81 6.97
CA ASN A 13 0.69 17.49 7.53
C ASN A 13 1.69 16.67 6.69
N ILE A 14 2.16 17.19 5.55
CA ILE A 14 3.21 16.57 4.74
C ILE A 14 4.50 17.36 4.93
N TYR A 15 5.60 16.67 5.17
CA TYR A 15 6.92 17.29 5.33
C TYR A 15 7.98 16.50 4.58
N ILE A 16 9.15 17.11 4.40
CA ILE A 16 10.31 16.45 3.81
C ILE A 16 11.22 15.95 4.95
N ASP A 17 11.68 14.71 4.84
CA ASP A 17 12.62 14.04 5.77
C ASP A 17 13.76 13.37 4.97
N ASP A 18 14.79 12.90 5.65
CA ASP A 18 15.91 12.19 5.04
C ASP A 18 15.53 10.72 4.73
N GLY A 19 15.64 10.35 3.45
CA GLY A 19 15.46 9.00 2.94
C GLY A 19 16.59 8.04 3.31
N LEU A 20 16.39 6.75 3.02
CA LEU A 20 17.37 5.70 3.28
C LEU A 20 18.72 5.93 2.57
N ASP A 21 18.68 6.56 1.41
CA ASP A 21 19.82 6.86 0.54
C ASP A 21 20.34 8.30 0.69
N GLY A 22 19.79 9.06 1.66
CA GLY A 22 20.12 10.47 1.87
C GLY A 22 19.44 11.43 0.89
N PHE A 23 18.57 10.93 0.01
CA PHE A 23 17.69 11.78 -0.81
C PHE A 23 16.39 12.10 -0.06
N PRO A 24 15.68 13.19 -0.44
CA PRO A 24 14.42 13.57 0.19
C PRO A 24 13.37 12.46 0.18
N ALA A 25 12.73 12.24 1.31
CA ALA A 25 11.55 11.39 1.48
C ALA A 25 10.36 12.22 1.98
N PHE A 26 9.14 11.78 1.66
CA PHE A 26 7.92 12.37 2.19
C PHE A 26 7.61 11.78 3.57
N GLY A 27 7.46 12.66 4.55
CA GLY A 27 6.92 12.36 5.86
C GLY A 27 5.43 12.72 5.92
N PHE A 28 4.66 11.83 6.55
CA PHE A 28 3.21 11.97 6.68
C PHE A 28 2.85 12.09 8.16
N ARG A 29 2.16 13.17 8.54
CA ARG A 29 1.61 13.35 9.89
C ARG A 29 0.14 12.90 9.94
N PRO A 30 -0.39 12.63 11.14
CA PRO A 30 -1.82 12.38 11.31
C PRO A 30 -2.62 13.55 10.72
N GLY A 31 -3.56 13.23 9.83
CA GLY A 31 -4.37 14.24 9.12
C GLY A 31 -3.90 14.54 7.70
N SER A 32 -2.73 14.04 7.29
CA SER A 32 -2.29 14.15 5.89
C SER A 32 -3.26 13.44 4.94
N GLU A 33 -3.56 14.11 3.82
CA GLU A 33 -4.44 13.59 2.79
C GLU A 33 -3.80 13.63 1.40
N VAL A 34 -3.06 12.57 1.07
CA VAL A 34 -2.56 12.36 -0.31
C VAL A 34 -3.47 11.38 -1.03
N LYS A 35 -4.26 11.90 -1.96
CA LYS A 35 -5.12 11.12 -2.85
C LYS A 35 -5.13 11.63 -4.28
N GLN A 36 -5.28 10.72 -5.23
CA GLN A 36 -5.34 11.01 -6.66
C GLN A 36 -6.26 10.01 -7.37
N PRO A 37 -6.90 10.37 -8.49
CA PRO A 37 -7.56 9.37 -9.35
C PRO A 37 -6.57 8.28 -9.75
N HIS A 38 -6.92 7.00 -9.58
CA HIS A 38 -5.97 5.90 -9.80
C HIS A 38 -5.44 5.86 -11.24
N ILE A 39 -6.28 6.22 -12.22
CA ILE A 39 -5.99 6.19 -13.67
C ILE A 39 -4.79 7.06 -14.08
N LEU A 40 -4.41 8.02 -13.25
CA LEU A 40 -3.22 8.85 -13.51
C LEU A 40 -1.90 8.09 -13.30
N TYR A 41 -1.92 7.02 -12.50
CA TYR A 41 -0.71 6.31 -12.05
C TYR A 41 -0.76 4.79 -12.27
N LEU A 42 -1.95 4.23 -12.41
CA LEU A 42 -2.19 2.80 -12.55
C LEU A 42 -2.98 2.51 -13.83
N PRO A 43 -2.77 1.34 -14.47
CA PRO A 43 -3.60 0.92 -15.58
C PRO A 43 -5.02 0.62 -15.09
N GLU A 44 -6.00 0.75 -15.98
CA GLU A 44 -7.39 0.32 -15.71
C GLU A 44 -7.46 -1.15 -15.29
N LYS A 45 -6.61 -1.98 -15.91
CA LYS A 45 -6.49 -3.41 -15.63
C LYS A 45 -5.07 -3.73 -15.21
N LEU A 46 -4.90 -4.17 -13.97
CA LEU A 46 -3.62 -4.62 -13.44
C LEU A 46 -3.31 -6.01 -14.01
N PRO A 47 -2.11 -6.23 -14.59
CA PRO A 47 -1.73 -7.53 -15.12
C PRO A 47 -1.78 -8.63 -14.06
N ALA A 48 -1.90 -9.88 -14.52
CA ALA A 48 -1.93 -11.03 -13.63
C ALA A 48 -0.62 -11.19 -12.83
N GLU A 49 0.50 -10.74 -13.38
CA GLU A 49 1.79 -10.78 -12.72
C GLU A 49 2.39 -9.38 -12.65
N PHE A 50 2.78 -8.97 -11.45
CA PHE A 50 3.31 -7.63 -11.21
C PHE A 50 4.21 -7.64 -9.98
N THR A 51 4.87 -6.52 -9.72
CA THR A 51 5.73 -6.37 -8.54
C THR A 51 5.49 -5.01 -7.93
N LEU A 52 5.27 -5.00 -6.61
CA LEU A 52 5.18 -3.78 -5.82
C LEU A 52 6.47 -3.60 -5.04
N VAL A 53 6.99 -2.38 -5.03
CA VAL A 53 8.20 -2.01 -4.30
C VAL A 53 7.89 -0.79 -3.44
N ALA A 54 8.28 -0.83 -2.18
CA ALA A 54 8.13 0.31 -1.28
C ALA A 54 9.35 0.45 -0.37
N ILE A 55 9.74 1.70 -0.11
CA ILE A 55 10.75 2.07 0.88
C ILE A 55 10.06 3.01 1.86
N PHE A 56 10.04 2.65 3.14
CA PHE A 56 9.23 3.35 4.14
C PHE A 56 9.84 3.24 5.54
N LYS A 57 9.43 4.13 6.44
CA LYS A 57 9.87 4.20 7.84
C LYS A 57 8.66 4.56 8.71
N PRO A 58 7.90 3.57 9.21
CA PRO A 58 6.71 3.85 10.01
C PRO A 58 7.13 4.39 11.37
N THR A 59 6.45 5.40 11.92
CA THR A 59 6.79 5.98 13.22
C THR A 59 6.05 5.32 14.38
N SER A 60 4.96 4.60 14.07
CA SER A 60 4.12 3.88 15.02
C SER A 60 4.05 2.37 14.72
N PHE A 61 3.30 1.64 15.55
CA PHE A 61 2.90 0.25 15.32
C PHE A 61 1.49 0.13 14.75
N ARG A 62 0.76 1.25 14.62
CA ARG A 62 -0.65 1.20 14.26
C ARG A 62 -0.81 0.55 12.89
N THR A 63 -1.91 -0.17 12.78
CA THR A 63 -2.39 -0.64 11.50
C THR A 63 -2.57 0.53 10.54
N SER A 64 -1.99 0.40 9.36
CA SER A 64 -1.93 1.47 8.37
C SER A 64 -1.74 0.91 6.97
N TYR A 65 -2.01 1.75 5.97
CA TYR A 65 -1.68 1.44 4.57
C TYR A 65 -0.48 2.26 4.10
N LEU A 66 0.44 1.63 3.40
CA LEU A 66 1.46 2.35 2.62
C LEU A 66 0.81 3.04 1.42
N PHE A 67 -0.08 2.33 0.75
CA PHE A 67 -1.00 2.86 -0.24
C PHE A 67 -2.25 1.97 -0.31
N ALA A 68 -3.33 2.53 -0.82
CA ALA A 68 -4.57 1.81 -1.07
C ALA A 68 -5.30 2.41 -2.27
N VAL A 69 -5.74 1.57 -3.20
CA VAL A 69 -6.68 1.93 -4.27
C VAL A 69 -8.06 1.53 -3.79
N LEU A 70 -8.92 2.52 -3.56
CA LEU A 70 -10.26 2.32 -3.04
C LEU A 70 -11.29 2.41 -4.16
N ASN A 71 -12.35 1.61 -4.05
CA ASN A 71 -13.53 1.72 -4.89
C ASN A 71 -14.18 3.13 -4.79
N PRO A 72 -15.14 3.48 -5.67
CA PRO A 72 -15.70 4.83 -5.72
C PRO A 72 -16.45 5.28 -4.46
N PHE A 73 -16.88 4.32 -3.64
CA PHE A 73 -17.53 4.58 -2.35
C PHE A 73 -16.53 4.67 -1.19
N GLU A 74 -15.25 4.48 -1.45
CA GLU A 74 -14.17 4.51 -0.46
C GLU A 74 -14.34 3.49 0.69
N THR A 75 -14.99 2.35 0.42
CA THR A 75 -15.31 1.31 1.41
C THR A 75 -14.55 0.01 1.22
N VAL A 76 -14.03 -0.25 0.02
CA VAL A 76 -13.29 -1.47 -0.32
C VAL A 76 -11.95 -1.10 -0.92
N VAL A 77 -10.87 -1.67 -0.39
CA VAL A 77 -9.54 -1.57 -0.99
C VAL A 77 -9.43 -2.63 -2.07
N GLN A 78 -9.37 -2.21 -3.33
CA GLN A 78 -9.15 -3.10 -4.47
C GLN A 78 -7.70 -3.60 -4.51
N LEU A 79 -6.72 -2.73 -4.24
CA LEU A 79 -5.31 -3.06 -4.16
C LEU A 79 -4.63 -2.23 -3.08
N GLY A 80 -3.79 -2.84 -2.24
CA GLY A 80 -3.01 -2.07 -1.28
C GLY A 80 -1.93 -2.88 -0.58
N ILE A 81 -1.04 -2.17 0.12
CA ILE A 81 -0.11 -2.78 1.07
C ILE A 81 -0.46 -2.29 2.46
N ARG A 82 -0.86 -3.23 3.30
CA ARG A 82 -1.26 -2.98 4.69
C ARG A 82 -0.17 -3.43 5.65
N ILE A 83 0.14 -2.58 6.62
CA ILE A 83 0.96 -2.88 7.79
C ILE A 83 0.00 -3.09 8.96
N SER A 84 0.16 -4.15 9.73
CA SER A 84 -0.65 -4.40 10.92
C SER A 84 0.16 -5.05 12.04
N ASP A 85 -0.41 -5.12 13.23
CA ASP A 85 0.19 -5.83 14.35
C ASP A 85 0.34 -7.33 14.04
N GLY A 86 1.47 -7.90 14.49
CA GLY A 86 1.77 -9.32 14.39
C GLY A 86 2.02 -9.95 15.76
N PRO A 87 2.35 -11.25 15.80
CA PRO A 87 2.60 -11.96 17.05
C PRO A 87 3.78 -11.36 17.84
N GLY A 88 3.58 -11.10 19.12
CA GLY A 88 4.62 -10.55 20.00
C GLY A 88 4.96 -9.10 19.66
N SER A 89 6.20 -8.85 19.24
CA SER A 89 6.66 -7.51 18.81
C SER A 89 6.83 -7.39 17.29
N ASN A 90 6.43 -8.44 16.56
CA ASN A 90 6.48 -8.46 15.11
C ASN A 90 5.32 -7.67 14.50
N GLN A 91 5.46 -7.34 13.22
CA GLN A 91 4.39 -6.73 12.41
C GLN A 91 4.06 -7.64 11.24
N ASN A 92 2.94 -7.39 10.59
CA ASN A 92 2.51 -8.07 9.39
C ASN A 92 2.51 -7.10 8.21
N ILE A 93 2.98 -7.57 7.06
CA ILE A 93 2.78 -6.93 5.76
C ILE A 93 1.79 -7.78 4.98
N SER A 94 0.66 -7.20 4.62
CA SER A 94 -0.37 -7.87 3.84
C SER A 94 -0.52 -7.23 2.46
N LEU A 95 -0.63 -8.07 1.42
CA LEU A 95 -1.12 -7.66 0.11
C LEU A 95 -2.65 -7.71 0.16
N VAL A 96 -3.28 -6.56 0.01
CA VAL A 96 -4.73 -6.46 -0.20
C VAL A 96 -5.00 -6.49 -1.69
N TYR A 97 -5.89 -7.38 -2.12
CA TYR A 97 -6.29 -7.56 -3.51
C TYR A 97 -7.75 -8.03 -3.53
N THR A 98 -8.64 -7.25 -4.12
CA THR A 98 -10.08 -7.49 -4.01
C THR A 98 -10.82 -7.05 -5.25
N ASN A 99 -11.64 -7.95 -5.80
CA ASN A 99 -12.63 -7.60 -6.81
C ASN A 99 -13.82 -6.91 -6.14
N SER A 100 -13.92 -5.59 -6.26
CA SER A 100 -14.99 -4.79 -5.64
C SER A 100 -16.37 -5.05 -6.24
N ASP A 101 -16.47 -5.59 -7.45
CA ASP A 101 -17.74 -5.98 -8.06
C ASP A 101 -18.38 -7.19 -7.36
N GLU A 102 -17.54 -8.08 -6.82
CA GLU A 102 -17.97 -9.35 -6.22
C GLU A 102 -17.93 -9.33 -4.69
N HIS A 103 -17.05 -8.51 -4.09
CA HIS A 103 -16.78 -8.51 -2.66
C HIS A 103 -17.09 -7.14 -2.04
N SER A 104 -17.87 -7.16 -0.96
CA SER A 104 -18.24 -5.97 -0.17
C SER A 104 -17.22 -5.62 0.93
N ARG A 105 -16.12 -6.36 1.03
CA ARG A 105 -15.05 -6.17 2.03
C ARG A 105 -13.70 -6.41 1.40
N SER A 106 -12.70 -5.65 1.85
CA SER A 106 -11.31 -5.83 1.46
C SER A 106 -10.76 -7.19 1.91
N GLU A 107 -9.95 -7.82 1.07
CA GLU A 107 -9.37 -9.14 1.27
C GLU A 107 -7.84 -9.10 1.28
N GLU A 108 -7.23 -9.70 2.29
CA GLU A 108 -5.79 -9.93 2.35
C GLU A 108 -5.45 -11.26 1.67
N VAL A 109 -4.91 -11.20 0.45
CA VAL A 109 -4.59 -12.43 -0.32
C VAL A 109 -3.25 -13.05 0.09
N ALA A 110 -2.35 -12.26 0.68
CA ALA A 110 -1.09 -12.75 1.24
C ALA A 110 -0.71 -11.94 2.47
N LYS A 111 -0.09 -12.59 3.47
CA LYS A 111 0.27 -11.97 4.75
C LYS A 111 1.59 -12.52 5.25
N PHE A 112 2.52 -11.63 5.56
CA PHE A 112 3.89 -11.97 5.94
C PHE A 112 4.25 -11.36 7.29
N THR A 113 4.59 -12.20 8.27
CA THR A 113 5.10 -11.75 9.56
C THR A 113 6.56 -11.32 9.42
N VAL A 114 6.87 -10.12 9.87
CA VAL A 114 8.20 -9.52 9.81
C VAL A 114 8.64 -8.99 11.18
N PRO A 115 9.95 -8.86 11.43
CA PRO A 115 10.43 -8.13 12.59
C PRO A 115 9.88 -6.70 12.62
N LYS A 116 9.83 -6.11 13.82
CA LYS A 116 9.43 -4.71 14.03
C LYS A 116 10.07 -3.75 13.01
N LEU A 117 9.22 -3.01 12.29
CA LEU A 117 9.58 -2.02 11.27
C LEU A 117 9.64 -0.58 11.83
N THR A 118 8.94 -0.32 12.95
CA THR A 118 8.82 1.02 13.54
C THR A 118 10.19 1.69 13.77
N LYS A 119 10.31 2.94 13.31
CA LYS A 119 11.51 3.80 13.35
C LYS A 119 12.71 3.24 12.58
N LYS A 120 12.48 2.35 11.61
CA LYS A 120 13.52 1.80 10.74
C LYS A 120 13.12 1.91 9.28
N TRP A 121 14.01 2.44 8.46
CA TRP A 121 13.88 2.35 7.01
C TRP A 121 13.86 0.88 6.60
N SER A 122 12.84 0.52 5.83
CA SER A 122 12.62 -0.83 5.33
C SER A 122 12.31 -0.78 3.84
N LYS A 123 12.97 -1.63 3.07
CA LYS A 123 12.67 -1.84 1.64
C LYS A 123 11.94 -3.17 1.48
N ILE A 124 10.74 -3.14 0.93
CA ILE A 124 9.99 -4.36 0.62
C ILE A 124 9.82 -4.54 -0.88
N VAL A 125 9.72 -5.80 -1.29
CA VAL A 125 9.27 -6.19 -2.63
C VAL A 125 8.22 -7.27 -2.47
N ILE A 126 7.03 -7.05 -3.05
CA ILE A 126 5.99 -8.06 -3.19
C ILE A 126 5.93 -8.44 -4.67
N LYS A 127 6.49 -9.60 -5.00
CA LYS A 127 6.42 -10.17 -6.34
C LYS A 127 5.19 -11.07 -6.44
N VAL A 128 4.25 -10.71 -7.31
CA VAL A 128 3.00 -11.43 -7.53
C VAL A 128 3.10 -12.20 -8.84
N SER A 129 3.00 -13.53 -8.77
CA SER A 129 2.83 -14.40 -9.94
C SER A 129 1.38 -14.90 -10.02
N ALA A 130 1.08 -15.72 -11.03
CA ALA A 130 -0.26 -16.31 -11.19
C ALA A 130 -0.72 -17.15 -9.97
N THR A 131 0.21 -17.81 -9.29
CA THR A 131 -0.10 -18.79 -8.23
C THR A 131 0.50 -18.46 -6.87
N ASP A 132 1.44 -17.50 -6.80
CA ASP A 132 2.21 -17.25 -5.60
C ASP A 132 2.46 -15.75 -5.39
N VAL A 133 2.61 -15.36 -4.13
CA VAL A 133 3.14 -14.07 -3.72
C VAL A 133 4.44 -14.33 -2.98
N THR A 134 5.53 -13.75 -3.48
CA THR A 134 6.85 -13.83 -2.84
C THR A 134 7.20 -12.48 -2.23
N PHE A 135 7.54 -12.49 -0.95
CA PHE A 135 7.87 -11.29 -0.19
C PHE A 135 9.36 -11.22 0.09
N TYR A 136 9.94 -10.05 -0.21
CA TYR A 136 11.33 -9.72 0.12
C TYR A 136 11.36 -8.54 1.09
N LEU A 137 12.25 -8.63 2.08
CA LEU A 137 12.55 -7.55 3.01
C LEU A 137 14.05 -7.27 2.95
N ASN A 138 14.42 -6.01 2.70
CA ASN A 138 15.80 -5.55 2.59
C ASN A 138 16.65 -6.43 1.67
N CYS A 139 16.10 -6.75 0.49
CA CYS A 139 16.71 -7.60 -0.54
C CYS A 139 16.84 -9.10 -0.21
N HIS A 140 16.27 -9.57 0.90
CA HIS A 140 16.23 -10.98 1.26
C HIS A 140 14.84 -11.58 1.02
N GLU A 141 14.75 -12.73 0.36
CA GLU A 141 13.50 -13.49 0.25
C GLU A 141 13.11 -14.01 1.63
N MET A 142 11.96 -13.55 2.13
CA MET A 142 11.50 -13.91 3.48
C MET A 142 10.54 -15.09 3.44
N ALA A 143 9.61 -15.08 2.48
CA ALA A 143 8.58 -16.10 2.37
C ALA A 143 7.92 -16.08 0.97
N ARG A 144 7.32 -17.22 0.63
CA ARG A 144 6.44 -17.39 -0.53
C ARG A 144 5.14 -18.04 -0.08
N GLN A 145 4.02 -17.45 -0.46
CA GLN A 145 2.68 -17.95 -0.15
C GLN A 145 1.95 -18.27 -1.44
N ARG A 146 1.41 -19.48 -1.56
CA ARG A 146 0.48 -19.82 -2.64
C ARG A 146 -0.84 -19.07 -2.44
N VAL A 147 -1.36 -18.50 -3.51
CA VAL A 147 -2.59 -17.71 -3.50
C VAL A 147 -3.51 -18.11 -4.64
N ILE A 148 -4.80 -17.88 -4.45
CA ILE A 148 -5.79 -17.93 -5.52
C ILE A 148 -6.35 -16.52 -5.60
N ARG A 149 -6.22 -15.87 -6.77
CA ARG A 149 -6.77 -14.55 -7.05
C ARG A 149 -7.84 -14.69 -8.12
N ILE A 150 -9.03 -14.21 -7.81
CA ILE A 150 -10.17 -14.18 -8.72
C ILE A 150 -10.68 -12.73 -8.74
N PRO A 151 -10.60 -12.04 -9.89
CA PRO A 151 -9.91 -12.44 -11.12
C PRO A 151 -8.38 -12.49 -10.92
N GLN A 152 -7.67 -13.03 -11.91
CA GLN A 152 -6.19 -13.00 -11.93
C GLN A 152 -5.66 -11.60 -12.26
N GLU A 153 -6.32 -10.93 -13.21
CA GLU A 153 -6.06 -9.54 -13.58
C GLU A 153 -7.09 -8.66 -12.89
N LEU A 154 -6.63 -7.70 -12.08
CA LEU A 154 -7.55 -6.86 -11.31
C LEU A 154 -8.06 -5.73 -12.19
N VAL A 155 -9.37 -5.54 -12.25
CA VAL A 155 -9.97 -4.38 -12.90
C VAL A 155 -10.31 -3.37 -11.82
N PHE A 156 -9.78 -2.16 -11.93
CA PHE A 156 -10.13 -1.08 -11.01
C PHE A 156 -11.45 -0.45 -11.44
N ASP A 157 -12.24 0.02 -10.47
CA ASP A 157 -13.43 0.79 -10.82
C ASP A 157 -12.99 2.12 -11.46
N THR A 158 -13.74 2.61 -12.46
CA THR A 158 -13.34 3.81 -13.21
C THR A 158 -13.12 5.04 -12.32
N ALA A 159 -13.88 5.16 -11.25
CA ALA A 159 -13.80 6.26 -10.28
C ALA A 159 -13.02 5.89 -9.01
N SER A 160 -12.16 4.86 -9.06
CA SER A 160 -11.32 4.49 -7.93
C SER A 160 -10.25 5.53 -7.62
N THR A 161 -9.98 5.68 -6.33
CA THR A 161 -9.05 6.68 -5.80
C THR A 161 -7.82 5.99 -5.21
N LEU A 162 -6.63 6.40 -5.66
CA LEU A 162 -5.36 6.02 -5.07
C LEU A 162 -5.06 6.92 -3.87
N TYR A 163 -4.83 6.31 -2.72
CA TYR A 163 -4.37 6.93 -1.49
C TYR A 163 -2.94 6.51 -1.17
N ILE A 164 -2.15 7.46 -0.65
CA ILE A 164 -0.82 7.20 -0.10
C ILE A 164 -0.87 7.42 1.41
N ALA A 165 -0.21 6.55 2.17
CA ALA A 165 -0.11 6.65 3.63
C ALA A 165 -1.47 6.60 4.38
N GLN A 166 -2.53 6.08 3.75
CA GLN A 166 -3.86 5.87 4.35
C GLN A 166 -4.76 5.03 3.41
N ALA A 167 -5.97 4.74 3.86
CA ALA A 167 -7.03 4.10 3.07
C ALA A 167 -8.37 4.84 3.19
N GLY A 168 -8.38 6.14 2.91
CA GLY A 168 -9.61 6.93 2.89
C GLY A 168 -10.34 7.08 4.23
N PRO A 169 -11.49 7.79 4.23
CA PRO A 169 -12.20 8.20 5.44
C PRO A 169 -13.06 7.09 6.07
N HIS A 170 -13.45 6.05 5.31
CA HIS A 170 -14.34 5.00 5.82
C HIS A 170 -13.62 3.74 6.33
N ILE A 171 -12.36 3.50 5.93
CA ILE A 171 -11.57 2.36 6.43
C ILE A 171 -10.71 2.77 7.64
N GLN A 172 -10.39 4.06 7.79
CA GLN A 172 -9.79 4.68 8.99
C GLN A 172 -8.47 4.04 9.48
N GLU A 173 -7.63 3.52 8.58
CA GLU A 173 -6.30 2.98 8.89
C GLU A 173 -5.19 3.90 8.33
N ARG A 174 -4.88 4.96 9.09
CA ARG A 174 -3.90 6.01 8.70
C ARG A 174 -2.47 5.60 9.03
N TYR A 175 -1.53 6.00 8.18
CA TYR A 175 -0.10 5.81 8.41
C TYR A 175 0.45 6.84 9.38
N GLU A 176 1.18 6.33 10.36
CA GLU A 176 1.97 7.10 11.32
C GLU A 176 3.34 6.44 11.44
#